data_AF-A0A6G1HYR2-F1
#
_entry.id   AF-A0A6G1HYR2-F1
#
_cell.length_a   1.000
_cell.length_b   1.000
_cell.length_c   1.000
_cell.angle_alpha   90.00
_cell.angle_beta   90.00
_cell.angle_gamma   90.00
#
_symmetry.space_group_name_H-M   'P 1'
#
loop_
_entity.id
_entity.type
_entity.pdbx_description
1 polymer ?
#
loop_
_entity_poly.entity_id
_entity_poly.type
_entity_poly.pdbx_seq_one_letter_code
_entity_poly.pdbx_strand_id
1 'polypeptide(L)'
;MEKYSQFRDRGSGIAPFFPVPAQPSGVYLPIHIFLFICRVPLLIVVSVTYTVLCSWLPVGSLVKKAGLWILLGVPGVWWIDLQIDGVKRGSLAKHRNRLPQPGTIIASSFTSPIDCLYLAAIFDPIFTASYPSTRLVHRISLLQAILRALLPPQATPPPSARLVPLSTLLKEHPDSAIVVQPECTATNGRGILPFSPCLLTAPRETKIFPVSLRYTAADITTPVPGAYLSFLWNLCSAPTHTIRVRIAEAAYNTAGDSSSKRRPKTQTQALDDLLHSINSDDTIVEDGDESPSPDEQKVLDKVEEDLARLGRVKRVGLGAADKLEFVKAWTRRRKVL
;
A
#
# COMPACT_ATOMS: atom_id res chain seq x y z
N MET A 1 24.45 8.41 -17.80
CA MET A 1 23.51 7.70 -16.89
C MET A 1 24.00 7.64 -15.44
N GLU A 2 25.16 8.21 -15.11
CA GLU A 2 25.79 8.10 -13.78
C GLU A 2 25.16 9.00 -12.70
N LYS A 3 24.46 10.09 -13.09
CA LYS A 3 23.95 11.11 -12.15
C LYS A 3 22.80 10.67 -11.23
N TYR A 4 22.18 9.52 -11.51
CA TYR A 4 21.12 8.94 -10.67
C TYR A 4 21.51 7.57 -10.10
N SER A 5 22.80 7.21 -10.16
CA SER A 5 23.31 5.98 -9.57
C SER A 5 23.06 5.91 -8.06
N GLN A 6 23.02 7.07 -7.39
CA GLN A 6 22.65 7.20 -5.97
C GLN A 6 21.25 6.66 -5.66
N PHE A 7 20.30 6.78 -6.60
CA PHE A 7 18.92 6.30 -6.42
C PHE A 7 18.74 4.86 -6.93
N ARG A 8 19.85 4.13 -6.99
CA ARG A 8 19.88 2.67 -7.11
C ARG A 8 20.30 2.11 -5.77
N ASP A 9 19.59 1.09 -5.34
CA ASP A 9 19.94 0.36 -4.14
C ASP A 9 21.34 -0.23 -4.28
N ARG A 10 22.21 0.01 -3.28
CA ARG A 10 23.64 -0.36 -3.36
C ARG A 10 23.86 -1.87 -3.38
N GLY A 11 23.00 -2.63 -2.71
CA GLY A 11 23.11 -4.09 -2.65
C GLY A 11 22.53 -4.78 -3.89
N SER A 12 21.36 -4.35 -4.36
CA SER A 12 20.64 -5.02 -5.45
C SER A 12 20.79 -4.37 -6.83
N GLY A 13 21.25 -3.12 -6.90
CA GLY A 13 21.30 -2.31 -8.13
C GLY A 13 19.92 -1.88 -8.65
N ILE A 14 18.84 -2.16 -7.91
CA ILE A 14 17.46 -1.89 -8.32
C ILE A 14 17.17 -0.39 -8.15
N ALA A 15 16.44 0.16 -9.13
CA ALA A 15 16.05 1.56 -9.14
C ALA A 15 14.52 1.67 -9.03
N PRO A 16 13.94 1.70 -7.81
CA PRO A 16 12.49 1.62 -7.59
C PRO A 16 11.71 2.87 -8.01
N PHE A 17 12.40 4.01 -8.15
CA PHE A 17 11.78 5.30 -8.48
C PHE A 17 11.82 5.65 -9.97
N PHE A 18 12.48 4.83 -10.80
CA PHE A 18 12.59 5.11 -12.22
C PHE A 18 11.30 4.75 -12.95
N PRO A 19 10.79 5.62 -13.84
CA PRO A 19 9.63 5.31 -14.64
C PRO A 19 9.91 4.11 -15.55
N VAL A 20 8.91 3.24 -15.70
CA VAL A 20 8.98 2.13 -16.65
C VAL A 20 8.59 2.66 -18.01
N PRO A 21 9.44 2.52 -19.04
CA PRO A 21 9.08 2.95 -20.39
C PRO A 21 7.92 2.09 -20.91
N ALA A 22 6.93 2.74 -21.51
CA ALA A 22 5.86 2.06 -22.23
C ALA A 22 6.41 1.36 -23.49
N GLN A 23 5.79 0.26 -23.87
CA GLN A 23 6.09 -0.38 -25.16
C GLN A 23 5.57 0.52 -26.29
N PRO A 24 6.36 0.75 -27.36
CA PRO A 24 5.93 1.58 -28.47
C PRO A 24 4.75 0.92 -29.20
N SER A 25 3.68 1.68 -29.46
CA SER A 25 2.47 1.18 -30.13
C SER A 25 2.71 0.74 -31.58
N GLY A 26 3.78 1.23 -32.22
CA GLY A 26 4.14 0.87 -33.60
C GLY A 26 2.98 1.08 -34.57
N VAL A 27 2.67 0.04 -35.35
CA VAL A 27 1.59 0.04 -36.36
C VAL A 27 0.20 0.19 -35.74
N TYR A 28 0.02 -0.17 -34.47
CA TYR A 28 -1.28 -0.09 -33.78
C TYR A 28 -1.59 1.30 -33.23
N LEU A 29 -0.74 2.30 -33.46
CA LEU A 29 -0.95 3.67 -32.98
C LEU A 29 -2.35 4.24 -33.26
N PRO A 30 -2.98 4.06 -34.44
CA PRO A 30 -4.33 4.55 -34.68
C PRO A 30 -5.38 3.96 -33.71
N ILE A 31 -5.24 2.67 -33.37
CA ILE A 31 -6.13 2.00 -32.41
C ILE A 31 -5.92 2.57 -31.01
N HIS A 32 -4.67 2.77 -30.60
CA HIS A 32 -4.34 3.38 -29.31
C HIS A 32 -4.92 4.79 -29.17
N ILE A 33 -4.83 5.61 -30.22
CA ILE A 33 -5.42 6.96 -30.27
C ILE A 33 -6.96 6.87 -30.15
N PHE A 34 -7.59 6.00 -30.94
CA PHE A 34 -9.04 5.80 -30.89
C PHE A 34 -9.51 5.39 -29.49
N LEU A 35 -8.87 4.39 -28.88
CA LEU A 35 -9.18 3.93 -27.53
C LEU A 35 -9.00 5.06 -26.50
N PHE A 36 -7.93 5.84 -26.61
CA PHE A 36 -7.68 6.96 -25.72
C PHE A 36 -8.77 8.02 -25.81
N ILE A 37 -9.14 8.44 -27.03
CA ILE A 37 -10.17 9.47 -27.27
C ILE A 37 -11.54 9.01 -26.77
N CYS A 38 -11.88 7.72 -26.90
CA CYS A 38 -13.16 7.20 -26.42
C CYS A 38 -13.18 6.96 -24.91
N ARG A 39 -12.10 6.39 -24.35
CA ARG A 39 -12.07 5.96 -22.94
C ARG A 39 -11.84 7.10 -21.98
N VAL A 40 -11.06 8.13 -22.32
CA VAL A 40 -10.78 9.24 -21.40
C VAL A 40 -12.05 10.02 -21.04
N PRO A 41 -12.88 10.49 -21.99
CA PRO A 41 -14.15 11.14 -21.65
C PRO A 41 -15.08 10.23 -20.85
N LEU A 42 -15.18 8.96 -21.22
CA LEU A 42 -16.00 7.99 -20.50
C LEU A 42 -15.50 7.81 -19.06
N LEU A 43 -14.19 7.70 -18.86
CA LEU A 43 -13.58 7.56 -17.54
C LEU A 43 -13.86 8.78 -16.67
N ILE A 44 -13.78 9.99 -17.24
CA ILE A 44 -14.10 11.24 -16.55
C ILE A 44 -15.57 11.25 -16.13
N VAL A 45 -16.50 10.96 -17.05
CA VAL A 45 -17.93 10.93 -16.77
C VAL A 45 -18.27 9.93 -15.67
N VAL A 46 -17.73 8.70 -15.75
CA VAL A 46 -17.93 7.67 -14.73
C VAL A 46 -17.33 8.09 -13.38
N SER A 47 -16.13 8.69 -13.38
CA SER A 47 -15.47 9.14 -12.13
C SER A 47 -16.25 10.24 -11.44
N VAL A 48 -16.73 11.24 -12.20
CA VAL A 48 -17.55 12.34 -11.68
C VAL A 48 -18.88 11.80 -11.18
N THR A 49 -19.56 10.96 -11.98
CA THR A 49 -20.84 10.35 -11.59
C THR A 49 -20.71 9.52 -10.33
N TYR A 50 -19.67 8.68 -10.22
CA TYR A 50 -19.41 7.88 -9.03
C TYR A 50 -19.21 8.76 -7.79
N THR A 51 -18.41 9.82 -7.92
CA THR A 51 -18.09 10.72 -6.79
C THR A 51 -19.32 11.52 -6.36
N VAL A 52 -20.10 12.05 -7.30
CA VAL A 52 -21.33 12.80 -7.01
C VAL A 52 -22.38 11.88 -6.39
N LEU A 53 -22.64 10.70 -6.98
CA LEU A 53 -23.60 9.76 -6.43
C LEU A 53 -23.21 9.30 -5.01
N CYS A 54 -21.94 8.98 -4.78
CA CYS A 54 -21.47 8.55 -3.46
C CYS A 54 -21.42 9.66 -2.42
N SER A 55 -21.32 10.93 -2.82
CA SER A 55 -21.29 12.05 -1.89
C SER A 55 -22.69 12.59 -1.56
N TRP A 56 -23.64 12.52 -2.49
CA TRP A 56 -24.98 13.10 -2.32
C TRP A 56 -26.03 12.08 -1.84
N LEU A 57 -25.86 10.80 -2.16
CA LEU A 57 -26.85 9.77 -1.84
C LEU A 57 -26.23 8.71 -0.91
N PRO A 58 -26.99 8.18 0.08
CA PRO A 58 -26.61 6.98 0.80
C PRO A 58 -26.79 5.77 -0.12
N VAL A 59 -25.92 5.67 -1.12
CA VAL A 59 -25.95 4.61 -2.13
C VAL A 59 -25.60 3.28 -1.47
N GLY A 60 -26.42 2.25 -1.74
CA GLY A 60 -26.18 0.89 -1.25
C GLY A 60 -24.83 0.33 -1.71
N SER A 61 -24.25 -0.57 -0.91
CA SER A 61 -22.92 -1.15 -1.16
C SER A 61 -22.80 -1.83 -2.53
N LEU A 62 -23.89 -2.39 -3.06
CA LEU A 62 -23.92 -3.01 -4.39
C LEU A 62 -23.66 -2.02 -5.51
N VAL A 63 -24.30 -0.84 -5.49
CA VAL A 63 -24.13 0.18 -6.53
C VAL A 63 -22.74 0.82 -6.43
N LYS A 64 -22.23 1.02 -5.20
CA LYS A 64 -20.83 1.46 -4.99
C LYS A 64 -19.85 0.48 -5.61
N LYS A 65 -20.00 -0.83 -5.33
CA LYS A 65 -19.15 -1.86 -5.92
C LYS A 65 -19.27 -1.92 -7.44
N ALA A 66 -20.49 -1.86 -7.98
CA ALA A 66 -20.71 -1.82 -9.43
C ALA A 66 -20.00 -0.61 -10.07
N GLY A 67 -20.12 0.58 -9.46
CA GLY A 67 -19.43 1.78 -9.92
C GLY A 67 -17.90 1.63 -9.92
N LEU A 68 -17.33 1.03 -8.87
CA LEU A 68 -15.88 0.76 -8.80
C LEU A 68 -15.42 -0.24 -9.87
N TRP A 69 -16.20 -1.28 -10.14
CA TRP A 69 -15.91 -2.24 -11.21
C TRP A 69 -16.02 -1.61 -12.61
N ILE A 70 -16.99 -0.74 -12.84
CA ILE A 70 -17.08 0.03 -14.09
C ILE A 70 -15.87 0.95 -14.22
N LEU A 71 -15.49 1.66 -13.15
CA LEU A 71 -14.33 2.55 -13.14
C LEU A 71 -13.02 1.82 -13.45
N LEU A 72 -12.88 0.57 -12.98
CA LEU A 72 -11.76 -0.31 -13.30
C LEU A 72 -11.85 -0.87 -14.74
N GLY A 73 -13.05 -1.17 -15.22
CA GLY A 73 -13.30 -1.77 -16.53
C GLY A 73 -13.13 -0.82 -17.72
N VAL A 74 -13.47 0.47 -17.57
CA VAL A 74 -13.33 1.51 -18.62
C VAL A 74 -11.91 1.61 -19.20
N PRO A 75 -10.83 1.68 -18.39
CA PRO A 75 -9.47 1.69 -18.92
C PRO A 75 -9.00 0.33 -19.48
N GLY A 76 -9.82 -0.71 -19.44
CA GLY A 76 -9.50 -2.03 -20.01
C GLY A 76 -8.90 -3.02 -19.01
N VAL A 77 -9.04 -2.81 -17.70
CA VAL A 77 -8.62 -3.78 -16.69
C VAL A 77 -9.67 -4.88 -16.55
N TRP A 78 -9.68 -5.81 -17.51
CA TRP A 78 -10.66 -6.90 -17.56
C TRP A 78 -10.16 -8.20 -16.93
N TRP A 79 -8.84 -8.34 -16.79
CA TRP A 79 -8.21 -9.58 -16.35
C TRP A 79 -7.53 -9.40 -15.00
N ILE A 80 -7.99 -10.15 -14.00
CA ILE A 80 -7.43 -10.15 -12.66
C ILE A 80 -7.07 -11.59 -12.29
N ASP A 81 -5.76 -11.86 -12.19
CA ASP A 81 -5.23 -13.15 -11.75
C ASP A 81 -5.01 -13.09 -10.23
N LEU A 82 -6.00 -13.54 -9.46
CA LEU A 82 -5.90 -13.68 -8.01
C LEU A 82 -5.32 -15.04 -7.64
N GLN A 83 -4.26 -15.05 -6.83
CA GLN A 83 -3.68 -16.27 -6.28
C GLN A 83 -3.33 -16.06 -4.79
N ILE A 84 -3.73 -17.02 -3.97
CA ILE A 84 -3.33 -17.08 -2.56
C ILE A 84 -2.14 -18.00 -2.44
N ASP A 85 -1.18 -17.60 -1.62
CA ASP A 85 -0.02 -18.41 -1.31
C ASP A 85 -0.40 -19.74 -0.62
N GLY A 86 0.23 -20.83 -1.04
CA GLY A 86 -0.08 -22.18 -0.52
C GLY A 86 -1.42 -22.79 -0.94
N VAL A 87 -2.26 -22.10 -1.73
CA VAL A 87 -3.57 -22.62 -2.17
C VAL A 87 -3.59 -22.88 -3.69
N LYS A 88 -4.02 -24.09 -4.10
CA LYS A 88 -4.20 -24.44 -5.52
C LYS A 88 -5.32 -23.58 -6.14
N ARG A 89 -5.09 -23.12 -7.38
CA ARG A 89 -6.10 -22.41 -8.20
C ARG A 89 -7.37 -23.26 -8.29
N GLY A 90 -8.50 -22.72 -7.83
CA GLY A 90 -9.79 -23.41 -7.80
C GLY A 90 -10.30 -23.85 -6.41
N SER A 91 -9.43 -23.90 -5.38
CA SER A 91 -9.87 -24.18 -3.99
C SER A 91 -10.17 -22.91 -3.18
N LEU A 92 -10.21 -21.74 -3.83
CA LEU A 92 -10.36 -20.44 -3.17
C LEU A 92 -11.60 -20.36 -2.28
N ALA A 93 -12.73 -20.88 -2.76
CA ALA A 93 -13.99 -20.90 -2.03
C ALA A 93 -13.93 -21.72 -0.73
N LYS A 94 -13.05 -22.73 -0.65
CA LYS A 94 -12.87 -23.59 0.53
C LYS A 94 -11.94 -22.96 1.58
N HIS A 95 -11.13 -21.98 1.20
CA HIS A 95 -10.16 -21.33 2.08
C HIS A 95 -10.47 -19.85 2.30
N ARG A 96 -11.73 -19.49 2.57
CA ARG A 96 -12.14 -18.10 2.85
C ARG A 96 -11.40 -17.45 4.01
N ASN A 97 -10.90 -18.24 4.96
CA ASN A 97 -10.11 -17.76 6.11
C ASN A 97 -8.71 -17.25 5.73
N ARG A 98 -8.27 -17.50 4.49
CA ARG A 98 -6.99 -17.03 3.92
C ARG A 98 -7.13 -15.71 3.15
N LEU A 99 -8.35 -15.18 3.04
CA LEU A 99 -8.61 -13.87 2.46
C LEU A 99 -8.79 -12.83 3.57
N PRO A 100 -8.47 -11.56 3.31
CA PRO A 100 -8.85 -10.46 4.19
C PRO A 100 -10.35 -10.46 4.47
N GLN A 101 -10.70 -10.34 5.74
CA GLN A 101 -12.06 -10.30 6.25
C GLN A 101 -12.27 -9.00 7.05
N PRO A 102 -13.53 -8.64 7.38
CA PRO A 102 -13.81 -7.62 8.38
C PRO A 102 -12.96 -7.80 9.65
N GLY A 103 -12.44 -6.71 10.20
CA GLY A 103 -11.57 -6.74 11.38
C GLY A 103 -10.13 -7.21 11.13
N THR A 104 -9.70 -7.30 9.87
CA THR A 104 -8.31 -7.65 9.50
C THR A 104 -7.59 -6.48 8.82
N ILE A 105 -6.26 -6.56 8.79
CA ILE A 105 -5.40 -5.53 8.19
C ILE A 105 -4.84 -6.06 6.86
N ILE A 106 -4.86 -5.23 5.83
CA ILE A 106 -4.26 -5.49 4.53
C ILE A 106 -3.01 -4.61 4.41
N ALA A 107 -1.83 -5.23 4.44
CA ALA A 107 -0.57 -4.56 4.14
C ALA A 107 -0.30 -4.68 2.64
N SER A 108 -0.60 -3.63 1.89
CA SER A 108 -0.53 -3.64 0.43
C SER A 108 0.76 -3.01 -0.09
N SER A 109 1.33 -3.60 -1.14
CA SER A 109 2.32 -2.89 -1.97
C SER A 109 1.68 -1.65 -2.60
N PHE A 110 2.49 -0.61 -2.84
CA PHE A 110 2.00 0.64 -3.43
C PHE A 110 2.74 1.00 -4.72
N THR A 111 2.06 0.89 -5.86
CA THR A 111 2.67 1.08 -7.19
C THR A 111 1.87 1.97 -8.13
N SER A 112 0.54 1.99 -8.00
CA SER A 112 -0.36 2.71 -8.92
C SER A 112 -1.62 3.17 -8.20
N PRO A 113 -2.27 4.27 -8.63
CA PRO A 113 -3.63 4.63 -8.18
C PRO A 113 -4.66 3.51 -8.40
N ILE A 114 -4.44 2.64 -9.38
CA ILE A 114 -5.32 1.50 -9.67
C ILE A 114 -5.31 0.46 -8.54
N ASP A 115 -4.24 0.40 -7.74
CA ASP A 115 -4.15 -0.48 -6.57
C ASP A 115 -5.26 -0.17 -5.57
N CYS A 116 -5.46 1.11 -5.26
CA CYS A 116 -6.51 1.57 -4.36
C CYS A 116 -7.91 1.27 -4.90
N LEU A 117 -8.12 1.47 -6.21
CA LEU A 117 -9.41 1.15 -6.85
C LEU A 117 -9.73 -0.34 -6.79
N TYR A 118 -8.76 -1.20 -7.08
CA TYR A 118 -8.93 -2.64 -7.00
C TYR A 118 -9.25 -3.08 -5.57
N LEU A 119 -8.48 -2.61 -4.58
CA LEU A 119 -8.71 -2.95 -3.18
C LEU A 119 -10.09 -2.50 -2.70
N ALA A 120 -10.54 -1.32 -3.13
CA ALA A 120 -11.88 -0.82 -2.85
C ALA A 120 -12.98 -1.70 -3.47
N ALA A 121 -12.83 -2.10 -4.74
CA ALA A 121 -13.82 -2.90 -5.45
C ALA A 121 -14.02 -4.29 -4.83
N ILE A 122 -12.94 -4.89 -4.29
CA ILE A 122 -12.97 -6.24 -3.73
C ILE A 122 -13.34 -6.24 -2.25
N PHE A 123 -12.64 -5.46 -1.42
CA PHE A 123 -12.68 -5.61 0.03
C PHE A 123 -13.55 -4.55 0.73
N ASP A 124 -13.96 -3.49 0.03
CA ASP A 124 -14.64 -2.32 0.63
C ASP A 124 -13.94 -1.82 1.92
N PRO A 125 -12.61 -1.54 1.87
CA PRO A 125 -11.83 -1.31 3.07
C PRO A 125 -11.79 0.17 3.45
N ILE A 126 -11.30 0.42 4.67
CA ILE A 126 -10.91 1.75 5.12
C ILE A 126 -9.46 1.98 4.73
N PHE A 127 -9.21 3.05 3.99
CA PHE A 127 -7.87 3.44 3.59
C PHE A 127 -7.18 4.26 4.67
N THR A 128 -5.87 4.06 4.79
CA THR A 128 -5.01 4.80 5.71
C THR A 128 -3.77 5.31 5.00
N ALA A 129 -3.27 6.48 5.43
CA ALA A 129 -1.98 6.99 5.05
C ALA A 129 -0.96 6.71 6.16
N SER A 130 0.13 6.07 5.77
CA SER A 130 1.32 5.87 6.61
C SER A 130 2.38 6.89 6.29
N TYR A 131 3.23 7.16 7.27
CA TYR A 131 4.35 8.09 7.19
C TYR A 131 5.62 7.44 7.77
N PRO A 132 6.82 7.73 7.24
CA PRO A 132 8.05 7.07 7.69
C PRO A 132 8.40 7.30 9.15
N SER A 133 8.08 8.48 9.71
CA SER A 133 8.51 8.89 11.05
C SER A 133 7.55 8.50 12.17
N THR A 134 6.34 8.01 11.86
CA THR A 134 5.33 7.73 12.91
C THR A 134 4.79 6.31 12.82
N ARG A 135 4.47 5.76 13.99
CA ARG A 135 3.75 4.49 14.17
C ARG A 135 2.23 4.66 13.96
N LEU A 136 1.73 5.89 13.94
CA LEU A 136 0.31 6.15 13.79
C LEU A 136 -0.09 6.24 12.32
N VAL A 137 -1.37 6.02 12.06
CA VAL A 137 -1.95 6.11 10.72
C VAL A 137 -2.99 7.20 10.65
N HIS A 138 -3.13 7.79 9.47
CA HIS A 138 -4.18 8.78 9.19
C HIS A 138 -5.27 8.14 8.32
N ARG A 139 -6.52 8.13 8.77
CA ARG A 139 -7.64 7.65 7.95
C ARG A 139 -7.88 8.58 6.76
N ILE A 140 -7.97 8.02 5.56
CA ILE A 140 -8.19 8.76 4.31
C ILE A 140 -9.34 8.16 3.50
N SER A 141 -9.91 8.97 2.62
CA SER A 141 -10.88 8.53 1.62
C SER A 141 -10.21 7.79 0.46
N LEU A 142 -10.99 7.02 -0.30
CA LEU A 142 -10.52 6.38 -1.54
C LEU A 142 -9.91 7.38 -2.53
N LEU A 143 -10.55 8.54 -2.71
CA LEU A 143 -10.04 9.58 -3.61
C LEU A 143 -8.69 10.11 -3.13
N GLN A 144 -8.53 10.34 -1.83
CA GLN A 144 -7.25 10.74 -1.25
C GLN A 144 -6.17 9.65 -1.42
N ALA A 145 -6.53 8.37 -1.28
CA ALA A 145 -5.60 7.26 -1.49
C ALA A 145 -5.11 7.20 -2.96
N ILE A 146 -6.03 7.33 -3.91
CA ILE A 146 -5.74 7.41 -5.35
C ILE A 146 -4.84 8.61 -5.66
N LEU A 147 -5.18 9.80 -5.16
CA LEU A 147 -4.39 11.02 -5.37
C LEU A 147 -3.01 10.90 -4.74
N ARG A 148 -2.87 10.26 -3.59
CA ARG A 148 -1.57 10.03 -2.94
C ARG A 148 -0.61 9.20 -3.80
N ALA A 149 -1.13 8.32 -4.67
CA ALA A 149 -0.32 7.57 -5.62
C ALA A 149 0.25 8.45 -6.75
N LEU A 150 -0.42 9.56 -7.05
CA LEU A 150 -0.04 10.53 -8.08
C LEU A 150 0.84 11.66 -7.51
N LEU A 151 0.72 11.94 -6.21
CA LEU A 151 1.42 13.03 -5.54
C LEU A 151 2.84 12.66 -5.13
N PRO A 152 3.71 13.66 -4.90
CA PRO A 152 5.01 13.43 -4.26
C PRO A 152 4.88 12.74 -2.90
N PRO A 153 5.91 11.97 -2.46
CA PRO A 153 5.93 11.37 -1.13
C PRO A 153 5.72 12.44 -0.05
N GLN A 154 4.85 12.14 0.92
CA GLN A 154 4.64 12.98 2.10
C GLN A 154 5.42 12.37 3.25
N ALA A 155 6.50 13.05 3.67
CA ALA A 155 7.31 12.58 4.79
C ALA A 155 6.59 12.78 6.14
N THR A 156 5.84 13.88 6.27
CA THR A 156 5.12 14.24 7.49
C THR A 156 3.61 14.28 7.27
N PRO A 157 2.83 14.04 8.33
CA PRO A 157 1.38 14.19 8.29
C PRO A 157 0.96 15.65 8.10
N PRO A 158 -0.20 15.90 7.47
CA PRO A 158 -0.80 17.24 7.44
C PRO A 158 -1.04 17.76 8.86
N PRO A 159 -0.89 19.08 9.13
CA PRO A 159 -1.07 19.63 10.48
C PRO A 159 -2.46 19.39 11.10
N SER A 160 -3.50 19.22 10.28
CA SER A 160 -4.87 18.94 10.70
C SER A 160 -5.21 17.44 10.73
N ALA A 161 -4.26 16.56 10.44
CA ALA A 161 -4.51 15.13 10.36
C ALA A 161 -4.65 14.51 11.76
N ARG A 162 -5.82 13.90 12.03
CA ARG A 162 -5.99 13.04 13.20
C ARG A 162 -5.22 11.74 12.96
N LEU A 163 -4.15 11.54 13.73
CA LEU A 163 -3.36 10.32 13.77
C LEU A 163 -3.91 9.39 14.84
N VAL A 164 -4.08 8.11 14.48
CA VAL A 164 -4.63 7.08 15.36
C VAL A 164 -3.86 5.77 15.18
N PRO A 165 -3.74 4.94 16.22
CA PRO A 165 -3.18 3.60 16.06
C PRO A 165 -4.17 2.69 15.33
N LEU A 166 -3.66 1.63 14.70
CA LEU A 166 -4.50 0.66 13.99
C LEU A 166 -5.49 -0.03 14.92
N SER A 167 -5.12 -0.26 16.18
CA SER A 167 -6.00 -0.82 17.21
C SER A 167 -7.27 0.02 17.43
N THR A 168 -7.18 1.35 17.41
CA THR A 168 -8.34 2.24 17.55
C THR A 168 -9.23 2.17 16.31
N LEU A 169 -8.66 2.20 15.10
CA LEU A 169 -9.45 2.09 13.87
C LEU A 169 -10.19 0.75 13.74
N LEU A 170 -9.58 -0.35 14.20
CA LEU A 170 -10.25 -1.66 14.22
C LEU A 170 -11.44 -1.68 15.18
N LYS A 171 -11.32 -1.01 16.33
CA LYS A 171 -12.43 -0.88 17.30
C LYS A 171 -13.55 0.00 16.77
N GLU A 172 -13.22 1.10 16.09
CA GLU A 172 -14.21 2.01 15.48
C GLU A 172 -14.93 1.38 14.27
N HIS A 173 -14.27 0.44 13.57
CA HIS A 173 -14.77 -0.15 12.34
C HIS A 173 -14.58 -1.69 12.28
N PRO A 174 -15.28 -2.45 13.14
CA PRO A 174 -15.13 -3.91 13.22
C PRO A 174 -15.60 -4.63 11.95
N ASP A 175 -16.56 -4.06 11.23
CA ASP A 175 -17.17 -4.66 10.03
C ASP A 175 -16.38 -4.41 8.72
N SER A 176 -15.21 -3.76 8.80
CA SER A 176 -14.41 -3.40 7.62
C SER A 176 -12.97 -3.87 7.76
N ALA A 177 -12.33 -4.19 6.64
CA ALA A 177 -10.88 -4.38 6.61
C ALA A 177 -10.18 -3.02 6.54
N ILE A 178 -8.97 -2.93 7.09
CA ILE A 178 -8.15 -1.71 7.04
C ILE A 178 -7.00 -1.94 6.07
N VAL A 179 -6.90 -1.09 5.04
CA VAL A 179 -5.77 -1.09 4.12
C VAL A 179 -4.71 -0.11 4.61
N VAL A 180 -3.48 -0.61 4.66
CA VAL A 180 -2.27 0.14 5.00
C VAL A 180 -1.29 -0.02 3.84
N GLN A 181 -0.74 1.11 3.36
CA GLN A 181 0.39 1.12 2.41
C GLN A 181 1.68 1.48 3.16
N PRO A 182 2.37 0.50 3.75
CA PRO A 182 3.50 0.76 4.65
C PRO A 182 4.73 1.34 3.94
N GLU A 183 4.85 1.19 2.61
CA GLU A 183 5.91 1.79 1.77
C GLU A 183 5.83 3.34 1.71
N CYS A 184 4.73 3.94 2.21
CA CYS A 184 4.46 5.39 2.29
C CYS A 184 4.39 6.13 0.94
N THR A 185 4.81 5.52 -0.18
CA THR A 185 4.84 6.14 -1.50
C THR A 185 4.82 5.13 -2.64
N ALA A 186 4.28 5.51 -3.80
CA ALA A 186 4.17 4.63 -4.96
C ALA A 186 5.53 4.32 -5.61
N THR A 187 5.79 3.09 -6.01
CA THR A 187 7.03 2.69 -6.72
C THR A 187 6.74 2.18 -8.13
N ASN A 188 7.79 1.81 -8.87
CA ASN A 188 7.65 1.13 -10.15
C ASN A 188 7.41 -0.39 -10.02
N GLY A 189 7.22 -0.89 -8.79
CA GLY A 189 6.98 -2.31 -8.52
C GLY A 189 8.17 -3.23 -8.78
N ARG A 190 9.41 -2.72 -8.91
CA ARG A 190 10.63 -3.53 -9.08
C ARG A 190 11.35 -3.86 -7.78
N GLY A 191 10.96 -3.23 -6.68
CA GLY A 191 11.45 -3.48 -5.34
C GLY A 191 10.42 -3.03 -4.30
N ILE A 192 10.51 -3.59 -3.10
CA ILE A 192 9.69 -3.19 -1.95
C ILE A 192 10.51 -2.22 -1.11
N LEU A 193 9.94 -1.06 -0.77
CA LEU A 193 10.60 -0.08 0.09
C LEU A 193 10.52 -0.49 1.57
N PRO A 194 11.43 0.00 2.43
CA PRO A 194 11.33 -0.17 3.87
C PRO A 194 10.00 0.37 4.41
N PHE A 195 9.43 -0.35 5.36
CA PHE A 195 8.12 -0.02 5.90
C PHE A 195 8.17 1.05 6.99
N SER A 196 7.13 1.87 7.03
CA SER A 196 6.77 2.63 8.23
C SER A 196 6.44 1.66 9.37
N PRO A 197 6.80 2.00 10.62
CA PRO A 197 6.54 1.16 11.78
C PRO A 197 5.04 1.10 12.16
N CYS A 198 4.15 1.67 11.35
CA CYS A 198 2.71 1.72 11.61
C CYS A 198 2.03 0.36 11.84
N LEU A 199 2.53 -0.71 11.21
CA LEU A 199 2.00 -2.07 11.39
C LEU A 199 2.18 -2.59 12.84
N LEU A 200 3.11 -2.03 13.61
CA LEU A 200 3.37 -2.41 14.99
C LEU A 200 2.25 -1.96 15.95
N THR A 201 1.39 -1.03 15.52
CA THR A 201 0.20 -0.62 16.30
C THR A 201 -0.99 -1.56 16.14
N ALA A 202 -0.85 -2.60 15.32
CA ALA A 202 -1.86 -3.64 15.18
C ALA A 202 -1.95 -4.49 16.47
N PRO A 203 -3.16 -4.84 16.93
CA PRO A 203 -3.35 -5.82 18.00
C PRO A 203 -2.73 -7.17 17.66
N ARG A 204 -2.31 -7.93 18.68
CA ARG A 204 -1.56 -9.18 18.50
C ARG A 204 -2.38 -10.28 17.85
N GLU A 205 -3.68 -10.32 18.13
CA GLU A 205 -4.62 -11.31 17.62
C GLU A 205 -5.07 -10.99 16.19
N THR A 206 -4.81 -9.77 15.71
CA THR A 206 -5.27 -9.31 14.40
C THR A 206 -4.40 -9.86 13.28
N LYS A 207 -5.05 -10.44 12.27
CA LYS A 207 -4.39 -10.92 11.05
C LYS A 207 -3.97 -9.76 10.16
N ILE A 208 -2.70 -9.73 9.80
CA ILE A 208 -2.12 -8.82 8.80
C ILE A 208 -1.89 -9.63 7.52
N PHE A 209 -2.62 -9.33 6.45
CA PHE A 209 -2.47 -9.98 5.16
C PHE A 209 -1.55 -9.16 4.24
N PRO A 210 -0.35 -9.66 3.90
CA PRO A 210 0.48 -9.04 2.87
C PRO A 210 -0.15 -9.26 1.49
N VAL A 211 -0.45 -8.17 0.79
CA VAL A 211 -1.06 -8.19 -0.55
C VAL A 211 -0.13 -7.50 -1.55
N SER A 212 0.37 -8.25 -2.51
CA SER A 212 1.18 -7.72 -3.61
C SER A 212 0.32 -7.58 -4.87
N LEU A 213 0.32 -6.39 -5.46
CA LEU A 213 -0.30 -6.11 -6.74
C LEU A 213 0.79 -5.88 -7.79
N ARG A 214 0.69 -6.61 -8.90
CA ARG A 214 1.64 -6.49 -10.01
C ARG A 214 0.93 -6.41 -11.34
N TYR A 215 1.37 -5.49 -12.18
CA TYR A 215 0.86 -5.33 -13.54
C TYR A 215 1.70 -6.12 -14.54
N THR A 216 1.05 -6.74 -15.54
CA THR A 216 1.77 -7.39 -16.65
C THR A 216 2.57 -6.35 -17.44
N ALA A 217 1.96 -5.20 -17.77
CA ALA A 217 2.63 -4.01 -18.27
C ALA A 217 2.78 -3.01 -17.11
N ALA A 218 4.03 -2.75 -16.68
CA ALA A 218 4.30 -1.92 -15.51
C ALA A 218 4.40 -0.40 -15.83
N ASP A 219 3.98 -0.01 -17.04
CA ASP A 219 3.95 1.37 -17.54
C ASP A 219 2.76 2.20 -16.99
N ILE A 220 1.85 1.55 -16.28
CA ILE A 220 0.77 2.18 -15.50
C ILE A 220 1.11 2.33 -14.01
N THR A 221 2.38 2.18 -13.64
CA THR A 221 2.88 2.55 -12.30
C THR A 221 3.19 4.04 -12.21
N THR A 222 3.16 4.60 -10.99
CA THR A 222 3.36 6.04 -10.76
C THR A 222 4.55 6.33 -9.82
N PRO A 223 5.77 5.87 -10.18
CA PRO A 223 6.95 6.08 -9.34
C PRO A 223 7.39 7.55 -9.27
N VAL A 224 7.01 8.38 -10.24
CA VAL A 224 7.41 9.80 -10.30
C VAL A 224 6.16 10.69 -10.44
N PRO A 225 5.98 11.69 -9.57
CA PRO A 225 4.87 12.64 -9.71
C PRO A 225 5.05 13.52 -10.95
N GLY A 226 3.95 14.05 -11.49
CA GLY A 226 3.96 14.92 -12.68
C GLY A 226 3.98 14.18 -14.01
N ALA A 227 3.93 12.84 -14.02
CA ALA A 227 3.81 12.01 -15.22
C ALA A 227 2.33 11.65 -15.54
N TYR A 228 1.40 12.57 -15.26
CA TYR A 228 -0.04 12.30 -15.30
C TYR A 228 -0.57 11.99 -16.70
N LEU A 229 -0.16 12.78 -17.70
CA LEU A 229 -0.59 12.58 -19.09
C LEU A 229 -0.06 11.27 -19.67
N SER A 230 1.21 10.92 -19.38
CA SER A 230 1.77 9.64 -19.78
C SER A 230 1.09 8.46 -19.08
N PHE A 231 0.77 8.61 -17.78
CA PHE A 231 0.01 7.60 -17.06
C PHE A 231 -1.39 7.43 -17.65
N LEU A 232 -2.12 8.52 -17.89
CA LEU A 232 -3.46 8.49 -18.48
C LEU A 232 -3.43 7.89 -19.90
N TRP A 233 -2.42 8.23 -20.69
CA TRP A 233 -2.19 7.65 -22.02
C TRP A 233 -1.95 6.15 -21.94
N ASN A 234 -1.01 5.69 -21.10
CA ASN A 234 -0.70 4.26 -20.97
C ASN A 234 -1.93 3.49 -20.45
N LEU A 235 -2.66 4.07 -19.51
CA LEU A 235 -3.85 3.47 -18.94
C LEU A 235 -4.99 3.36 -19.96
N CYS A 236 -5.29 4.41 -20.72
CA CYS A 236 -6.48 4.44 -21.59
C CYS A 236 -6.22 4.00 -23.03
N SER A 237 -4.98 4.10 -23.53
CA SER A 237 -4.65 3.72 -24.91
C SER A 237 -4.41 2.23 -25.09
N ALA A 238 -3.95 1.53 -24.06
CA ALA A 238 -3.68 0.10 -24.14
C ALA A 238 -5.00 -0.69 -24.23
N PRO A 239 -5.10 -1.73 -25.09
CA PRO A 239 -6.35 -2.46 -25.29
C PRO A 239 -6.83 -3.14 -24.01
N THR A 240 -5.91 -3.77 -23.27
CA THR A 240 -6.22 -4.52 -22.05
C THR A 240 -5.10 -4.40 -21.03
N HIS A 241 -5.47 -4.34 -19.76
CA HIS A 241 -4.56 -4.44 -18.61
C HIS A 241 -4.84 -5.71 -17.82
N THR A 242 -3.79 -6.26 -17.22
CA THR A 242 -3.91 -7.43 -16.34
C THR A 242 -3.23 -7.16 -15.01
N ILE A 243 -4.00 -7.30 -13.93
CA ILE A 243 -3.51 -7.23 -12.55
C ILE A 243 -3.28 -8.64 -12.05
N ARG A 244 -2.09 -8.92 -11.55
CA ARG A 244 -1.75 -10.16 -10.83
C ARG A 244 -1.72 -9.83 -9.35
N VAL A 245 -2.69 -10.36 -8.63
CA VAL A 245 -2.84 -10.13 -7.20
C VAL A 245 -2.42 -11.38 -6.47
N ARG A 246 -1.53 -11.19 -5.51
CA ARG A 246 -0.97 -12.25 -4.69
C ARG A 246 -1.19 -11.91 -3.22
N ILE A 247 -1.74 -12.86 -2.47
CA ILE A 247 -2.04 -12.70 -1.04
C ILE A 247 -1.26 -13.77 -0.28
N ALA A 248 -0.43 -13.35 0.68
CA ALA A 248 0.31 -14.25 1.55
C ALA A 248 -0.54 -14.77 2.71
N GLU A 249 0.01 -15.74 3.45
CA GLU A 249 -0.51 -16.12 4.75
C GLU A 249 -0.52 -14.92 5.72
N ALA A 250 -1.49 -14.92 6.64
CA ALA A 250 -1.59 -13.87 7.63
C ALA A 250 -0.37 -13.86 8.55
N ALA A 251 0.26 -12.69 8.68
CA ALA A 251 1.22 -12.37 9.73
C ALA A 251 0.50 -11.83 10.97
N TYR A 252 1.19 -11.88 12.11
CA TYR A 252 0.72 -11.36 13.39
C TYR A 252 1.77 -10.45 14.00
N ASN A 253 1.34 -9.49 14.81
CA ASN A 253 2.25 -8.65 15.56
C ASN A 253 2.79 -9.43 16.78
N THR A 254 3.96 -10.05 16.63
CA THR A 254 4.63 -10.82 17.69
C THR A 254 5.60 -9.97 18.52
N ALA A 255 5.59 -8.65 18.36
CA ALA A 255 6.43 -7.76 19.16
C ALA A 255 6.11 -7.89 20.66
N GLY A 256 7.08 -8.36 21.43
CA GLY A 256 7.01 -8.57 22.89
C GLY A 256 7.03 -10.02 23.40
N ASP A 257 6.91 -11.03 22.53
CA ASP A 257 6.94 -12.45 22.95
C ASP A 257 8.33 -12.96 23.35
N SER A 258 9.40 -12.24 22.97
CA SER A 258 10.77 -12.54 23.37
C SER A 258 11.03 -12.34 24.86
N SER A 259 10.14 -11.65 25.58
CA SER A 259 10.23 -11.45 27.04
C SER A 259 9.61 -12.59 27.87
N SER A 260 8.83 -13.50 27.28
CA SER A 260 8.08 -14.53 28.04
C SER A 260 8.75 -15.91 28.14
N LYS A 261 9.91 -16.13 27.49
CA LYS A 261 10.80 -17.24 27.87
C LYS A 261 11.62 -16.89 29.12
N ARG A 262 10.95 -16.43 30.20
CA ARG A 262 11.57 -16.29 31.52
C ARG A 262 11.89 -17.69 32.04
N ARG A 263 13.19 -18.02 32.08
CA ARG A 263 13.73 -19.07 32.98
C ARG A 263 13.12 -18.88 34.39
N PRO A 264 12.89 -19.93 35.19
CA PRO A 264 12.28 -19.78 36.50
C PRO A 264 13.15 -18.84 37.35
N LYS A 265 12.62 -17.65 37.66
CA LYS A 265 13.28 -16.63 38.47
C LYS A 265 13.01 -16.90 39.94
N THR A 266 14.05 -16.76 40.77
CA THR A 266 14.01 -16.93 42.23
C THR A 266 13.14 -15.86 42.90
N GLN A 267 12.54 -16.21 44.04
CA GLN A 267 11.52 -15.45 44.79
C GLN A 267 11.88 -13.97 45.07
N THR A 268 13.17 -13.65 45.18
CA THR A 268 13.66 -12.29 45.45
C THR A 268 13.42 -11.32 44.30
N GLN A 269 13.39 -11.79 43.05
CA GLN A 269 13.15 -10.95 41.87
C GLN A 269 11.66 -10.66 41.62
N ALA A 270 10.76 -11.43 42.23
CA ALA A 270 9.32 -11.25 42.09
C ALA A 270 8.78 -10.10 42.96
N LEU A 271 9.44 -9.83 44.09
CA LEU A 271 9.10 -8.72 44.98
C LEU A 271 9.51 -7.35 44.40
N ASP A 272 10.63 -7.30 43.68
CA ASP A 272 11.12 -6.09 43.02
C ASP A 272 10.25 -5.68 41.82
N ASP A 273 9.79 -6.64 41.01
CA ASP A 273 8.85 -6.41 39.91
C ASP A 273 7.48 -5.90 40.42
N LEU A 274 7.05 -6.34 41.61
CA LEU A 274 5.78 -5.92 42.23
C LEU A 274 5.83 -4.46 42.70
N LEU A 275 6.96 -4.03 43.28
CA LEU A 275 7.16 -2.63 43.69
C LEU A 275 7.22 -1.66 42.50
N HIS A 276 7.74 -2.11 41.34
CA HIS A 276 7.74 -1.30 40.12
C HIS A 276 6.37 -1.22 39.43
N SER A 277 5.53 -2.25 39.57
CA SER A 277 4.19 -2.29 38.97
C SER A 277 3.17 -1.34 39.59
N ILE A 278 3.42 -0.86 40.81
CA ILE A 278 2.51 0.05 41.54
C ILE A 278 2.65 1.51 41.06
N ASN A 279 3.71 1.84 40.30
CA ASN A 279 3.99 3.21 39.85
C ASN A 279 3.68 3.50 38.36
N SER A 280 3.10 2.56 37.61
CA SER A 280 2.80 2.75 36.18
C SER A 280 1.30 2.94 35.95
N ASP A 281 0.81 4.12 36.36
CA ASP A 281 -0.48 4.64 35.95
C ASP A 281 -0.33 5.31 34.56
N ASP A 282 -1.32 5.07 33.69
CA ASP A 282 -1.56 5.68 32.38
C ASP A 282 -0.49 5.47 31.26
N THR A 283 -0.73 4.51 30.36
CA THR A 283 0.04 4.36 29.10
C THR A 283 -0.42 5.40 28.09
N ILE A 284 0.07 6.62 28.26
CA ILE A 284 0.18 7.60 27.19
C ILE A 284 1.10 6.96 26.14
N VAL A 285 0.56 6.70 24.94
CA VAL A 285 1.36 6.28 23.80
C VAL A 285 2.21 7.49 23.40
N GLU A 286 3.42 7.58 23.98
CA GLU A 286 4.35 8.64 23.66
C GLU A 286 4.66 8.61 22.16
N ASP A 287 4.50 9.79 21.55
CA ASP A 287 4.82 10.11 20.16
C ASP A 287 6.34 10.17 20.02
N GLY A 288 6.99 9.02 20.22
CA GLY A 288 8.43 8.87 20.21
C GLY A 288 8.91 8.35 18.85
N ASP A 289 9.72 9.17 18.19
CA ASP A 289 10.65 8.90 17.07
C ASP A 289 11.65 7.75 17.35
N GLU A 290 11.32 6.82 18.24
CA GLU A 290 12.15 5.66 18.54
C GLU A 290 12.13 4.69 17.37
N SER A 291 13.32 4.41 16.87
CA SER A 291 13.54 3.32 15.92
C SER A 291 12.93 2.02 16.47
N PRO A 292 12.33 1.19 15.62
CA PRO A 292 11.72 -0.06 16.05
C PRO A 292 12.77 -0.94 16.73
N SER A 293 12.36 -1.60 17.82
CA SER A 293 13.20 -2.58 18.52
C SER A 293 13.56 -3.75 17.56
N PRO A 294 14.62 -4.53 17.81
CA PRO A 294 15.02 -5.60 16.90
C PRO A 294 13.93 -6.68 16.71
N ASP A 295 13.07 -6.89 17.69
CA ASP A 295 11.95 -7.83 17.58
C ASP A 295 10.76 -7.25 16.81
N GLU A 296 10.51 -5.95 16.96
CA GLU A 296 9.55 -5.22 16.11
C GLU A 296 10.00 -5.21 14.65
N GLN A 297 11.30 -4.97 14.40
CA GLN A 297 11.86 -4.96 13.06
C GLN A 297 11.68 -6.32 12.37
N LYS A 298 11.79 -7.44 13.10
CA LYS A 298 11.51 -8.79 12.55
C LYS A 298 10.06 -8.93 12.06
N VAL A 299 9.10 -8.30 12.73
CA VAL A 299 7.69 -8.33 12.29
C VAL A 299 7.54 -7.58 10.97
N LEU A 300 8.13 -6.38 10.88
CA LEU A 300 8.12 -5.59 9.64
C LEU A 300 8.84 -6.33 8.50
N ASP A 301 10.04 -6.84 8.77
CA ASP A 301 10.87 -7.58 7.82
C ASP A 301 10.15 -8.82 7.29
N LYS A 302 9.39 -9.53 8.14
CA LYS A 302 8.60 -10.69 7.72
C LYS A 302 7.52 -10.30 6.70
N VAL A 303 6.75 -9.25 6.98
CA VAL A 303 5.70 -8.76 6.06
C VAL A 303 6.33 -8.23 4.77
N GLU A 304 7.48 -7.56 4.88
CA GLU A 304 8.23 -7.04 3.73
C GLU A 304 8.79 -8.17 2.85
N GLU A 305 9.36 -9.21 3.47
CA GLU A 305 9.85 -10.41 2.79
C GLU A 305 8.73 -11.16 2.10
N ASP A 306 7.56 -11.28 2.74
CA ASP A 306 6.37 -11.85 2.09
C ASP A 306 5.96 -11.03 0.87
N LEU A 307 5.88 -9.70 0.96
CA LEU A 307 5.57 -8.85 -0.20
C LEU A 307 6.62 -8.98 -1.31
N ALA A 308 7.91 -9.03 -0.96
CA ALA A 308 8.99 -9.18 -1.92
C ALA A 308 8.92 -10.54 -2.64
N ARG A 309 8.68 -11.62 -1.89
CA ARG A 309 8.50 -12.98 -2.40
C ARG A 309 7.29 -13.09 -3.33
N LEU A 310 6.14 -12.55 -2.92
CA LEU A 310 4.91 -12.54 -3.73
C LEU A 310 5.09 -11.72 -5.02
N GLY A 311 5.73 -10.55 -4.93
CA GLY A 311 6.00 -9.68 -6.07
C GLY A 311 7.08 -10.22 -7.02
N ARG A 312 7.86 -11.21 -6.56
CA ARG A 312 9.10 -11.70 -7.20
C ARG A 312 10.11 -10.57 -7.39
N VAL A 313 10.28 -9.77 -6.36
CA VAL A 313 11.17 -8.61 -6.30
C VAL A 313 12.03 -8.70 -5.05
N LYS A 314 13.01 -7.81 -4.92
CA LYS A 314 13.85 -7.73 -3.71
C LYS A 314 13.43 -6.56 -2.85
N ARG A 315 13.75 -6.66 -1.56
CA ARG A 315 13.77 -5.52 -0.64
C ARG A 315 14.87 -4.55 -1.05
N VAL A 316 14.62 -3.27 -0.86
CA VAL A 316 15.59 -2.20 -1.17
C VAL A 316 15.81 -1.33 0.06
N GLY A 317 17.00 -0.76 0.22
CA GLY A 317 17.31 0.16 1.32
C GLY A 317 16.88 1.61 1.06
N LEU A 318 16.12 1.87 -0.01
CA LEU A 318 15.67 3.21 -0.40
C LEU A 318 14.26 3.46 0.14
N GLY A 319 14.07 4.55 0.88
CA GLY A 319 12.79 4.91 1.50
C GLY A 319 12.07 6.07 0.83
N ALA A 320 10.97 6.52 1.46
CA ALA A 320 10.21 7.66 0.99
C ALA A 320 11.00 8.99 1.05
N ALA A 321 11.97 9.12 1.97
CA ALA A 321 12.88 10.26 2.06
C ALA A 321 13.80 10.33 0.83
N ASP A 322 14.44 9.21 0.44
CA ASP A 322 15.27 9.13 -0.76
C ASP A 322 14.48 9.43 -2.03
N LYS A 323 13.21 8.99 -2.08
CA LYS A 323 12.31 9.33 -3.18
C LYS A 323 12.06 10.83 -3.26
N LEU A 324 11.92 11.51 -2.14
CA LEU A 324 11.70 12.96 -2.10
C LEU A 324 12.91 13.71 -2.67
N GLU A 325 14.13 13.26 -2.36
CA GLU A 325 15.37 13.75 -2.97
C GLU A 325 15.43 13.45 -4.47
N PHE A 326 15.08 12.22 -4.87
CA PHE A 326 15.02 11.82 -6.27
C PHE A 326 14.08 12.73 -7.07
N VAL A 327 12.87 13.00 -6.57
CA VAL A 327 11.87 13.86 -7.23
C VAL A 327 12.38 15.30 -7.35
N LYS A 328 13.06 15.83 -6.33
CA LYS A 328 13.72 17.16 -6.40
C LYS A 328 14.78 17.18 -7.52
N ALA A 329 15.63 16.16 -7.60
CA ALA A 329 16.66 16.04 -8.63
C ALA A 329 16.08 15.83 -10.04
N TRP A 330 15.00 15.05 -10.16
CA TRP A 330 14.29 14.78 -11.42
C TRP A 330 13.60 16.02 -11.98
N THR A 331 12.92 16.78 -11.12
CA THR A 331 12.14 17.97 -11.53
C THR A 331 13.03 19.13 -11.94
N ARG A 332 14.17 19.35 -11.25
CA ARG A 332 15.15 20.39 -11.63
C ARG A 332 15.62 20.25 -13.08
N ARG A 333 15.78 19.02 -13.58
CA ARG A 333 16.24 18.77 -14.95
C ARG A 333 15.18 19.12 -16.01
N ARG A 334 13.90 18.84 -15.75
CA ARG A 334 12.80 19.16 -16.67
C ARG A 334 12.55 20.66 -16.85
N LYS A 335 13.07 21.51 -15.96
CA LYS A 335 13.03 22.97 -16.12
C LYS A 335 14.20 23.54 -16.93
N VAL A 336 15.23 22.73 -17.18
CA VAL A 336 16.48 23.11 -17.88
C VAL A 336 16.50 22.58 -19.33
N LEU A 337 15.55 21.70 -19.67
CA LEU A 337 15.26 21.20 -21.02
C LEU A 337 13.99 21.85 -21.52
#